data_AF-A0A8J7G7W6-F1
#
_entry.id   AF-A0A8J7G7W6-F1
#
_cell.length_a   1.000
_cell.length_b   1.000
_cell.length_c   1.000
_cell.angle_alpha   90.00
_cell.angle_beta   90.00
_cell.angle_gamma   90.00
#
_symmetry.space_group_name_H-M   'P 1'
#
loop_
_entity.id
_entity.type
_entity.pdbx_description
1 polymer ?
#
loop_
_entity_poly.entity_id
_entity_poly.type
_entity_poly.pdbx_seq_one_letter_code
_entity_poly.pdbx_strand_id
1 'polypeptide(L)'
;MMGRLATVVLLAGAGLVAAVSGAGAAPPAATVAVAPVFDLNGPWTDNGSARPSIINNGVNLVVNMNYAGRPTAFGTVRDATTIVVRFPDAGTFTARLEGTGIIRWSNGSTWQKVFNGPLVHDINGPWTDGASDQSVSNQGGYLRVVFRNGRPDGVGFAVNPTTIVVTFPDNATYAGRVDPAGLIVWSNNTVWRHPILR
;
A
#
# COMPACT_ATOMS: atom_id res chain seq x y z
N MET A 1 -44.68 -69.56 -47.20
CA MET A 1 -45.23 -68.26 -46.75
C MET A 1 -44.72 -68.04 -45.33
N MET A 2 -43.58 -67.36 -45.11
CA MET A 2 -43.48 -65.92 -44.73
C MET A 2 -44.48 -65.53 -43.62
N GLY A 3 -44.17 -65.03 -42.43
CA GLY A 3 -42.93 -64.58 -41.77
C GLY A 3 -43.25 -63.41 -40.82
N ARG A 4 -42.77 -63.46 -39.55
CA ARG A 4 -42.46 -62.34 -38.59
C ARG A 4 -43.63 -61.43 -38.11
N LEU A 5 -43.69 -60.79 -36.93
CA LEU A 5 -42.83 -60.61 -35.74
C LEU A 5 -43.67 -60.02 -34.55
N ALA A 6 -43.19 -60.34 -33.34
CA ALA A 6 -43.36 -59.82 -31.96
C ALA A 6 -44.08 -58.49 -31.62
N THR A 7 -44.64 -58.42 -30.39
CA THR A 7 -44.29 -57.43 -29.35
C THR A 7 -44.82 -57.85 -27.97
N VAL A 8 -43.96 -57.77 -26.95
CA VAL A 8 -44.22 -57.99 -25.51
C VAL A 8 -44.43 -56.63 -24.84
N VAL A 9 -45.35 -56.53 -23.87
CA VAL A 9 -45.37 -55.43 -22.87
C VAL A 9 -45.56 -56.04 -21.48
N LEU A 10 -44.60 -55.74 -20.60
CA LEU A 10 -44.60 -56.04 -19.16
C LEU A 10 -45.24 -54.88 -18.38
N LEU A 11 -46.06 -55.18 -17.37
CA LEU A 11 -46.56 -54.23 -16.38
C LEU A 11 -45.77 -54.35 -15.07
N ALA A 12 -45.36 -53.19 -14.55
CA ALA A 12 -44.40 -52.98 -13.48
C ALA A 12 -44.95 -53.23 -12.07
N GLY A 13 -44.09 -53.74 -11.18
CA GLY A 13 -44.32 -53.86 -9.74
C GLY A 13 -43.99 -52.58 -8.97
N ALA A 14 -44.72 -52.37 -7.87
CA ALA A 14 -44.53 -51.29 -6.91
C ALA A 14 -43.41 -51.62 -5.92
N GLY A 15 -42.38 -50.77 -5.84
CA GLY A 15 -41.32 -50.81 -4.83
C GLY A 15 -41.31 -49.50 -4.03
N LEU A 16 -41.46 -49.63 -2.71
CA LEU A 16 -41.40 -48.56 -1.71
C LEU A 16 -39.94 -48.09 -1.55
N VAL A 17 -39.66 -46.78 -1.69
CA VAL A 17 -38.31 -46.23 -1.50
C VAL A 17 -38.26 -45.44 -0.19
N ALA A 18 -37.37 -45.84 0.72
CA ALA A 18 -37.09 -45.13 1.96
C ALA A 18 -36.26 -43.86 1.65
N ALA A 19 -36.79 -42.68 2.03
CA ALA A 19 -36.07 -41.43 1.92
C ALA A 19 -35.01 -41.34 3.04
N VAL A 20 -33.73 -41.47 2.67
CA VAL A 20 -32.62 -41.04 3.52
C VAL A 20 -32.50 -39.52 3.43
N SER A 21 -32.86 -38.83 4.50
CA SER A 21 -32.63 -37.39 4.64
C SER A 21 -31.12 -37.13 4.75
N GLY A 22 -30.50 -36.79 3.62
CA GLY A 22 -29.13 -36.29 3.61
C GLY A 22 -29.06 -34.97 4.38
N ALA A 23 -28.35 -34.97 5.51
CA ALA A 23 -27.92 -33.75 6.16
C ALA A 23 -26.96 -33.02 5.20
N GLY A 24 -27.51 -32.07 4.44
CA GLY A 24 -26.69 -31.16 3.64
C GLY A 24 -25.79 -30.40 4.60
N ALA A 25 -24.48 -30.63 4.49
CA ALA A 25 -23.49 -29.83 5.19
C ALA A 25 -23.78 -28.35 4.87
N ALA A 26 -24.00 -27.55 5.92
CA ALA A 26 -24.14 -26.12 5.77
C ALA A 26 -22.92 -25.60 4.98
N PRO A 27 -23.13 -24.75 3.96
CA PRO A 27 -22.00 -24.13 3.26
C PRO A 27 -21.11 -23.44 4.31
N PRO A 28 -19.77 -23.51 4.16
CA PRO A 28 -18.88 -22.82 5.07
C PRO A 28 -19.31 -21.36 5.17
N ALA A 29 -19.49 -20.87 6.40
CA ALA A 29 -19.84 -19.48 6.66
C ALA A 29 -18.88 -18.60 5.86
N ALA A 30 -19.42 -17.78 4.96
CA ALA A 30 -18.62 -16.83 4.20
C ALA A 30 -17.87 -15.97 5.22
N THR A 31 -16.55 -16.09 5.26
CA THR A 31 -15.70 -15.19 6.05
C THR A 31 -15.96 -13.79 5.52
N VAL A 32 -16.64 -12.97 6.31
CA VAL A 32 -16.83 -11.55 6.00
C VAL A 32 -15.43 -10.98 5.84
N ALA A 33 -15.08 -10.56 4.62
CA ALA A 33 -13.81 -9.93 4.36
C ALA A 33 -13.75 -8.65 5.20
N VAL A 34 -12.90 -8.65 6.23
CA VAL A 34 -12.75 -7.46 7.07
C VAL A 34 -11.87 -6.47 6.31
N ALA A 35 -12.46 -5.33 5.95
CA ALA A 35 -11.74 -4.26 5.29
C ALA A 35 -10.84 -3.54 6.31
N PRO A 36 -9.56 -3.28 5.97
CA PRO A 36 -8.70 -2.43 6.76
C PRO A 36 -9.27 -1.01 6.94
N VAL A 37 -8.88 -0.32 8.01
CA VAL A 37 -9.30 1.07 8.34
C VAL A 37 -8.91 2.10 7.27
N PHE A 38 -7.95 1.78 6.42
CA PHE A 38 -7.61 2.55 5.24
C PHE A 38 -7.04 1.63 4.16
N ASP A 39 -7.05 2.09 2.91
CA ASP A 39 -6.46 1.34 1.80
C ASP A 39 -4.97 1.06 2.05
N LEU A 40 -4.58 -0.22 2.04
CA LEU A 40 -3.19 -0.63 2.23
C LEU A 40 -2.38 -0.58 0.93
N ASN A 41 -3.03 -0.51 -0.22
CA ASN A 41 -2.37 -0.62 -1.52
C ASN A 41 -1.41 0.55 -1.77
N GLY A 42 -0.30 0.23 -2.44
CA GLY A 42 0.65 1.21 -2.95
C GLY A 42 1.96 1.28 -2.17
N PRO A 43 2.71 2.38 -2.36
CA PRO A 43 4.05 2.56 -1.81
C PRO A 43 4.05 2.97 -0.34
N TRP A 44 5.09 2.53 0.37
CA TRP A 44 5.30 2.74 1.80
C TRP A 44 6.76 3.12 2.07
N THR A 45 7.03 3.80 3.17
CA THR A 45 8.39 4.16 3.62
C THR A 45 8.51 3.99 5.13
N ASP A 46 9.72 3.79 5.63
CA ASP A 46 10.08 3.81 7.05
C ASP A 46 10.35 5.23 7.57
N ASN A 47 9.76 6.25 6.92
CA ASN A 47 10.06 7.67 7.10
C ASN A 47 11.49 8.05 6.64
N GLY A 48 12.09 7.22 5.80
CA GLY A 48 13.43 7.37 5.26
C GLY A 48 13.52 6.84 3.83
N SER A 49 14.54 6.03 3.56
CA SER A 49 14.84 5.53 2.22
C SER A 49 14.17 4.22 1.87
N ALA A 50 13.43 3.57 2.79
CA ALA A 50 12.74 2.34 2.46
C ALA A 50 11.62 2.60 1.43
N ARG A 51 11.48 1.67 0.47
CA ARG A 51 10.48 1.77 -0.61
C ARG A 51 9.66 0.47 -0.80
N PRO A 52 9.15 -0.17 0.27
CA PRO A 52 8.24 -1.31 0.10
C PRO A 52 6.96 -0.90 -0.63
N SER A 53 6.27 -1.89 -1.20
CA SER A 53 4.91 -1.71 -1.70
C SER A 53 4.01 -2.85 -1.25
N ILE A 54 2.75 -2.54 -1.01
CA ILE A 54 1.75 -3.51 -0.57
C ILE A 54 0.69 -3.63 -1.65
N ILE A 55 0.29 -4.88 -1.92
CA ILE A 55 -0.92 -5.22 -2.66
C ILE A 55 -1.86 -5.93 -1.68
N ASN A 56 -3.09 -5.43 -1.56
CA ASN A 56 -4.14 -5.99 -0.73
C ASN A 56 -5.30 -6.46 -1.60
N ASN A 57 -5.65 -7.74 -1.48
CA ASN A 57 -6.80 -8.36 -2.13
C ASN A 57 -7.79 -8.89 -1.07
N GLY A 58 -8.37 -7.97 -0.30
CA GLY A 58 -9.32 -8.26 0.77
C GLY A 58 -8.62 -8.79 2.02
N VAL A 59 -8.59 -10.11 2.18
CA VAL A 59 -7.98 -10.77 3.34
C VAL A 59 -6.49 -11.02 3.12
N ASN A 60 -6.04 -11.17 1.88
CA ASN A 60 -4.64 -11.52 1.57
C ASN A 60 -3.82 -10.29 1.19
N LEU A 61 -2.57 -10.28 1.66
CA LEU A 61 -1.62 -9.20 1.45
C LEU A 61 -0.34 -9.76 0.81
N VAL A 62 0.22 -8.99 -0.11
CA VAL A 62 1.56 -9.22 -0.65
C VAL A 62 2.38 -7.96 -0.37
N VAL A 63 3.54 -8.13 0.26
CA VAL A 63 4.48 -7.05 0.54
C VAL A 63 5.72 -7.27 -0.31
N ASN A 64 5.89 -6.40 -1.30
CA ASN A 64 7.04 -6.40 -2.20
C ASN A 64 8.19 -5.62 -1.56
N MET A 65 9.31 -6.32 -1.34
CA MET A 65 10.54 -5.81 -0.74
C MET A 65 11.71 -5.72 -1.73
N ASN A 66 11.44 -5.79 -3.03
CA ASN A 66 12.47 -5.86 -4.08
C ASN A 66 13.43 -4.66 -4.08
N TYR A 67 13.00 -3.50 -3.56
CA TYR A 67 13.87 -2.32 -3.40
C TYR A 67 15.14 -2.63 -2.57
N ALA A 68 15.08 -3.62 -1.68
CA ALA A 68 16.18 -4.05 -0.83
C ALA A 68 16.77 -5.41 -1.26
N GLY A 69 16.40 -5.94 -2.43
CA GLY A 69 16.81 -7.28 -2.88
C GLY A 69 16.30 -8.42 -1.99
N ARG A 70 15.23 -8.19 -1.22
CA ARG A 70 14.68 -9.15 -0.27
C ARG A 70 13.51 -9.95 -0.88
N PRO A 71 13.25 -11.18 -0.41
CA PRO A 71 12.10 -11.96 -0.83
C PRO A 71 10.76 -11.25 -0.60
N THR A 72 9.79 -11.50 -1.48
CA THR A 72 8.40 -11.07 -1.28
C THR A 72 7.80 -11.71 -0.04
N ALA A 73 7.13 -10.92 0.78
CA ALA A 73 6.45 -11.36 1.98
C ALA A 73 4.93 -11.47 1.74
N PHE A 74 4.29 -12.37 2.50
CA PHE A 74 2.86 -12.66 2.38
C PHE A 74 2.18 -12.48 3.72
N GLY A 75 0.96 -11.96 3.71
CA GLY A 75 0.24 -11.67 4.93
C GLY A 75 -1.26 -11.78 4.81
N THR A 76 -1.92 -11.52 5.94
CA THR A 76 -3.37 -11.53 6.07
C THR A 76 -3.86 -10.36 6.89
N VAL A 77 -5.02 -9.82 6.53
CA VAL A 77 -5.79 -8.89 7.34
C VAL A 77 -6.56 -9.70 8.39
N ARG A 78 -6.35 -9.41 9.67
CA ARG A 78 -7.02 -10.10 10.79
C ARG A 78 -8.29 -9.37 11.21
N ASP A 79 -8.21 -8.06 11.27
CA ASP A 79 -9.33 -7.17 11.52
C ASP A 79 -9.04 -5.81 10.88
N ALA A 80 -9.96 -4.85 11.06
CA ALA A 80 -9.83 -3.54 10.43
C ALA A 80 -8.52 -2.81 10.81
N THR A 81 -7.94 -3.10 11.98
CA THR A 81 -6.76 -2.43 12.52
C THR A 81 -5.53 -3.32 12.62
N THR A 82 -5.62 -4.60 12.29
CA THR A 82 -4.54 -5.57 12.52
C THR A 82 -4.24 -6.38 11.27
N ILE A 83 -2.96 -6.43 10.91
CA ILE A 83 -2.43 -7.32 9.87
C ILE A 83 -1.33 -8.22 10.43
N VAL A 84 -1.13 -9.38 9.81
CA VAL A 84 -0.01 -10.29 10.12
C VAL A 84 0.69 -10.65 8.83
N VAL A 85 2.01 -10.42 8.77
CA VAL A 85 2.82 -10.65 7.57
C VAL A 85 4.02 -11.52 7.90
N ARG A 86 4.26 -12.55 7.08
CA ARG A 86 5.44 -13.42 7.16
C ARG A 86 6.45 -13.04 6.09
N PHE A 87 7.59 -12.57 6.55
CA PHE A 87 8.78 -12.30 5.75
C PHE A 87 9.65 -13.56 5.73
N PRO A 88 9.93 -14.16 4.56
CA PRO A 88 10.68 -15.41 4.47
C PRO A 88 12.06 -15.39 5.13
N ASP A 89 12.68 -14.21 5.19
CA ASP A 89 14.04 -13.98 5.68
C ASP A 89 14.11 -13.43 7.12
N ALA A 90 12.98 -13.00 7.70
CA ALA A 90 12.97 -12.32 9.00
C ALA A 90 11.92 -12.87 10.00
N GLY A 91 10.95 -13.66 9.54
CA GLY A 91 9.89 -14.23 10.37
C GLY A 91 8.55 -13.52 10.24
N THR A 92 7.68 -13.72 11.23
CA THR A 92 6.29 -13.21 11.21
C THR A 92 6.17 -11.98 12.09
N PHE A 93 5.63 -10.90 11.55
CA PHE A 93 5.33 -9.67 12.28
C PHE A 93 3.85 -9.37 12.26
N THR A 94 3.34 -8.90 13.41
CA THR A 94 2.01 -8.32 13.51
C THR A 94 2.14 -6.81 13.36
N ALA A 95 1.16 -6.16 12.74
CA ALA A 95 1.15 -4.72 12.59
C ALA A 95 -0.21 -4.13 12.96
N ARG A 96 -0.16 -2.96 13.60
CA ARG A 96 -1.33 -2.13 13.90
C ARG A 96 -1.45 -1.02 12.87
N LEU A 97 -2.65 -0.83 12.34
CA LEU A 97 -3.01 0.21 11.40
C LEU A 97 -3.55 1.42 12.16
N GLU A 98 -2.94 2.58 11.96
CA GLU A 98 -3.25 3.82 12.68
C GLU A 98 -3.53 4.97 11.72
N GLY A 99 -4.55 5.78 12.06
CA GLY A 99 -4.94 6.95 11.27
C GLY A 99 -5.30 6.57 9.84
N THR A 100 -4.80 7.33 8.87
CA THR A 100 -5.07 7.13 7.43
C THR A 100 -3.83 6.72 6.63
N GLY A 101 -2.80 6.19 7.29
CA GLY A 101 -1.56 5.86 6.57
C GLY A 101 -0.36 5.52 7.44
N ILE A 102 -0.56 5.01 8.65
CA ILE A 102 0.53 4.56 9.52
C ILE A 102 0.37 3.06 9.79
N ILE A 103 1.45 2.31 9.66
CA ILE A 103 1.55 0.91 10.07
C ILE A 103 2.62 0.83 11.16
N ARG A 104 2.25 0.41 12.38
CA ARG A 104 3.20 0.10 13.44
C ARG A 104 3.44 -1.39 13.53
N TRP A 105 4.65 -1.82 13.24
CA TRP A 105 5.04 -3.22 13.28
C TRP A 105 5.46 -3.65 14.68
N SER A 106 5.27 -4.93 14.99
CA SER A 106 5.63 -5.54 16.27
C SER A 106 7.14 -5.56 16.53
N ASN A 107 7.98 -5.31 15.51
CA ASN A 107 9.43 -5.13 15.67
C ASN A 107 9.83 -3.68 16.00
N GLY A 108 8.86 -2.79 16.23
CA GLY A 108 9.08 -1.38 16.54
C GLY A 108 9.22 -0.46 15.33
N SER A 109 9.34 -1.00 14.10
CA SER A 109 9.37 -0.16 12.91
C SER A 109 8.00 0.46 12.61
N THR A 110 8.00 1.66 12.03
CA THR A 110 6.78 2.36 11.63
C THR A 110 6.86 2.66 10.15
N TRP A 111 5.83 2.29 9.40
CA TRP A 111 5.72 2.62 7.99
C TRP A 111 4.66 3.69 7.77
N GLN A 112 5.00 4.63 6.91
CA GLN A 112 4.15 5.73 6.48
C GLN A 112 3.75 5.50 5.02
N LYS A 113 2.47 5.71 4.70
CA LYS A 113 1.96 5.60 3.33
C LYS A 113 2.52 6.75 2.51
N VAL A 114 3.04 6.42 1.33
CA VAL A 114 3.55 7.41 0.37
C VAL A 114 2.43 7.79 -0.58
N PHE A 115 2.16 9.08 -0.67
CA PHE A 115 1.26 9.64 -1.68
C PHE A 115 1.98 9.68 -3.02
N ASN A 116 1.50 8.88 -3.98
CA ASN A 116 2.08 8.76 -5.32
C ASN A 116 1.23 9.44 -6.42
N GLY A 117 0.21 10.20 -6.02
CA GLY A 117 -0.59 11.02 -6.94
C GLY A 117 0.09 12.35 -7.29
N PRO A 118 -0.55 13.17 -8.14
CA PRO A 118 -0.05 14.50 -8.46
C PRO A 118 -0.13 15.41 -7.23
N LEU A 119 0.97 16.13 -6.96
CA LEU A 119 0.96 17.23 -6.01
C LEU A 119 0.22 18.43 -6.60
N VAL A 120 -0.20 19.36 -5.74
CA VAL A 120 -0.91 20.58 -6.17
C VAL A 120 -0.07 21.53 -7.02
N HIS A 121 1.25 21.35 -7.01
CA HIS A 121 2.20 22.00 -7.90
C HIS A 121 3.33 21.02 -8.20
N ASP A 122 3.86 21.04 -9.43
CA ASP A 122 5.03 20.22 -9.74
C ASP A 122 6.23 20.76 -8.96
N ILE A 123 6.83 19.90 -8.12
CA ILE A 123 7.97 20.29 -7.29
C ILE A 123 9.31 19.98 -7.93
N ASN A 124 9.33 19.35 -9.12
CA ASN A 124 10.57 18.97 -9.77
C ASN A 124 11.33 20.20 -10.30
N GLY A 125 12.63 20.25 -10.02
CA GLY A 125 13.52 21.27 -10.57
C GLY A 125 14.17 22.14 -9.50
N PRO A 126 14.71 23.30 -9.91
CA PRO A 126 15.44 24.19 -9.02
C PRO A 126 14.52 24.93 -8.05
N TRP A 127 15.04 25.23 -6.86
CA TRP A 127 14.38 25.99 -5.81
C TRP A 127 15.40 26.88 -5.11
N THR A 128 14.96 28.01 -4.58
CA THR A 128 15.78 28.88 -3.73
C THR A 128 14.99 29.34 -2.51
N ASP A 129 15.66 29.45 -1.37
CA ASP A 129 15.15 30.13 -0.16
C ASP A 129 15.60 31.60 -0.08
N GLY A 130 16.28 32.09 -1.12
CA GLY A 130 16.92 33.41 -1.17
C GLY A 130 18.34 33.44 -0.62
N ALA A 131 18.78 32.41 0.10
CA ALA A 131 20.15 32.27 0.62
C ALA A 131 20.95 31.18 -0.11
N SER A 132 20.26 30.16 -0.61
CA SER A 132 20.84 28.98 -1.25
C SER A 132 20.02 28.53 -2.46
N ASP A 133 20.69 27.77 -3.33
CA ASP A 133 20.09 27.07 -4.46
C ASP A 133 20.11 25.56 -4.22
N GLN A 134 18.98 24.93 -4.52
CA GLN A 134 18.78 23.50 -4.37
C GLN A 134 17.91 22.98 -5.52
N SER A 135 17.91 21.67 -5.69
CA SER A 135 17.06 20.98 -6.66
C SER A 135 16.25 19.93 -5.95
N VAL A 136 14.97 19.84 -6.30
CA VAL A 136 14.05 18.83 -5.79
C VAL A 136 13.72 17.88 -6.95
N SER A 137 13.77 16.58 -6.69
CA SER A 137 13.19 15.57 -7.57
C SER A 137 12.14 14.77 -6.82
N ASN A 138 11.02 14.50 -7.48
CA ASN A 138 9.92 13.69 -6.99
C ASN A 138 9.63 12.57 -8.00
N GLN A 139 9.89 11.34 -7.60
CA GLN A 139 9.61 10.15 -8.40
C GLN A 139 8.67 9.22 -7.65
N GLY A 140 7.41 9.15 -8.10
CA GLY A 140 6.39 8.28 -7.53
C GLY A 140 6.08 8.58 -6.07
N GLY A 141 6.18 9.85 -5.67
CA GLY A 141 5.96 10.29 -4.29
C GLY A 141 7.20 10.24 -3.40
N TYR A 142 8.33 9.73 -3.89
CA TYR A 142 9.61 9.76 -3.16
C TYR A 142 10.43 10.97 -3.60
N LEU A 143 10.94 11.71 -2.63
CA LEU A 143 11.64 12.97 -2.85
C LEU A 143 13.14 12.81 -2.61
N ARG A 144 13.91 13.55 -3.39
CA ARG A 144 15.32 13.83 -3.13
C ARG A 144 15.55 15.34 -3.25
N VAL A 145 16.32 15.89 -2.32
CA VAL A 145 16.69 17.30 -2.30
C VAL A 145 18.20 17.41 -2.36
N VAL A 146 18.72 18.13 -3.34
CA VAL A 146 20.14 18.27 -3.61
C VAL A 146 20.55 19.72 -3.46
N PHE A 147 21.52 20.00 -2.59
CA PHE A 147 22.04 21.36 -2.44
C PHE A 147 23.26 21.59 -3.31
N ARG A 148 23.35 22.77 -3.95
CA ARG A 148 24.52 23.12 -4.76
C ARG A 148 25.78 23.37 -3.94
N ASN A 149 25.64 23.64 -2.65
CA ASN A 149 26.74 23.96 -1.74
C ASN A 149 27.44 22.71 -1.16
N GLY A 150 27.11 21.50 -1.62
CA GLY A 150 27.74 20.26 -1.15
C GLY A 150 27.22 19.73 0.19
N ARG A 151 26.16 20.33 0.75
CA ARG A 151 25.44 19.79 1.91
C ARG A 151 24.87 18.39 1.58
N PRO A 152 24.82 17.46 2.55
CA PRO A 152 24.19 16.15 2.36
C PRO A 152 22.77 16.25 1.79
N ASP A 153 22.47 15.34 0.88
CA ASP A 153 21.17 15.30 0.21
C ASP A 153 20.05 14.92 1.18
N GLY A 154 18.92 15.61 1.05
CA GLY A 154 17.69 15.27 1.75
C GLY A 154 16.97 14.12 1.05
N VAL A 155 16.37 13.23 1.83
CA VAL A 155 15.48 12.17 1.34
C VAL A 155 14.11 12.32 1.97
N GLY A 156 13.06 12.12 1.19
CA GLY A 156 11.72 12.40 1.65
C GLY A 156 10.65 11.67 0.86
N PHE A 157 9.40 12.03 1.16
CA PHE A 157 8.23 11.49 0.50
C PHE A 157 7.04 12.45 0.63
N ALA A 158 6.07 12.30 -0.27
CA ALA A 158 4.81 13.01 -0.21
C ALA A 158 3.84 12.26 0.72
N VAL A 159 3.16 13.00 1.58
CA VAL A 159 2.15 12.47 2.50
C VAL A 159 0.75 12.57 1.89
N ASN A 160 0.50 13.64 1.14
CA ASN A 160 -0.75 13.96 0.45
C ASN A 160 -0.49 15.02 -0.65
N PRO A 161 -1.49 15.51 -1.40
CA PRO A 161 -1.26 16.45 -2.50
C PRO A 161 -0.56 17.77 -2.12
N THR A 162 -0.65 18.20 -0.86
CA THR A 162 -0.14 19.50 -0.39
C THR A 162 1.00 19.36 0.61
N THR A 163 1.34 18.15 1.05
CA THR A 163 2.28 17.93 2.16
C THR A 163 3.37 16.96 1.77
N ILE A 164 4.60 17.39 1.93
CA ILE A 164 5.81 16.58 1.78
C ILE A 164 6.59 16.56 3.09
N VAL A 165 7.41 15.54 3.29
CA VAL A 165 8.32 15.42 4.42
C VAL A 165 9.70 15.08 3.87
N VAL A 166 10.72 15.80 4.32
CA VAL A 166 12.11 15.58 3.92
C VAL A 166 13.01 15.53 5.15
N THR A 167 13.80 14.47 5.25
CA THR A 167 14.83 14.29 6.27
C THR A 167 16.18 14.65 5.70
N PHE A 168 16.88 15.57 6.36
CA PHE A 168 18.26 15.91 6.05
C PHE A 168 19.21 15.29 7.08
N PRO A 169 20.19 14.46 6.66
CA PRO A 169 21.04 13.71 7.59
C PRO A 169 21.84 14.56 8.59
N ASP A 170 22.18 15.77 8.20
CA ASP A 170 23.02 16.70 8.95
C ASP A 170 22.23 17.66 9.85
N ASN A 171 20.89 17.55 9.89
CA ASN A 171 20.07 18.52 10.61
C ASN A 171 18.80 17.88 11.20
N ALA A 172 17.71 17.82 10.43
CA ALA A 172 16.40 17.42 10.93
C ALA A 172 15.46 16.99 9.79
N THR A 173 14.30 16.47 10.19
CA THR A 173 13.15 16.24 9.32
C THR A 173 12.24 17.45 9.31
N TYR A 174 11.87 17.91 8.12
CA TYR A 174 10.96 19.02 7.93
C TYR A 174 9.75 18.60 7.11
N ALA A 175 8.56 18.98 7.58
CA ALA A 175 7.37 19.01 6.75
C ALA A 175 7.39 20.26 5.87
N GLY A 176 6.99 20.12 4.62
CA GLY A 176 6.81 21.21 3.65
C GLY A 176 5.37 21.23 3.13
N ARG A 177 4.75 22.40 3.13
CA ARG A 177 3.44 22.64 2.50
C ARG A 177 3.67 23.16 1.08
N VAL A 178 3.28 22.37 0.09
CA VAL A 178 3.29 22.72 -1.33
C VAL A 178 2.11 23.63 -1.61
N ASP A 179 2.39 24.80 -2.15
CA ASP A 179 1.40 25.80 -2.54
C ASP A 179 1.19 25.79 -4.06
N PRO A 180 -0.06 25.92 -4.57
CA PRO A 180 -0.33 25.99 -6.00
C PRO A 180 0.42 27.10 -6.73
N ALA A 181 0.78 28.19 -6.02
CA ALA A 181 1.57 29.30 -6.56
C ALA A 181 3.08 29.03 -6.60
N GLY A 182 3.51 27.76 -6.59
CA GLY A 182 4.93 27.35 -6.71
C GLY A 182 5.79 27.80 -5.55
N LEU A 183 5.23 27.73 -4.34
CA LEU A 183 5.95 27.89 -3.09
C LEU A 183 5.99 26.56 -2.33
N ILE A 184 7.05 26.36 -1.55
CA ILE A 184 7.06 25.36 -0.49
C ILE A 184 7.32 26.09 0.82
N VAL A 185 6.35 26.03 1.73
CA VAL A 185 6.47 26.60 3.08
C VAL A 185 6.88 25.49 4.03
N TRP A 186 8.10 25.57 4.55
CA TRP A 186 8.64 24.55 5.46
C TRP A 186 8.25 24.83 6.91
N SER A 187 8.22 23.76 7.70
CA SER A 187 7.95 23.77 9.14
C SER A 187 8.96 24.58 9.97
N ASN A 188 10.14 24.91 9.42
CA ASN A 188 11.08 25.86 10.02
C ASN A 188 10.85 27.32 9.57
N ASN A 189 9.72 27.61 8.95
CA ASN A 189 9.31 28.92 8.41
C ASN A 189 10.13 29.41 7.20
N THR A 190 11.04 28.60 6.64
CA THR A 190 11.67 28.95 5.36
C THR A 190 10.67 28.77 4.22
N VAL A 191 10.77 29.63 3.20
CA VAL A 191 9.90 29.58 2.01
C VAL A 191 10.78 29.38 0.80
N TRP A 192 10.57 28.28 0.10
CA TRP A 192 11.27 28.00 -1.15
C TRP A 192 10.40 28.45 -2.31
N ARG A 193 11.05 29.09 -3.30
CA ARG A 193 10.40 29.61 -4.51
C ARG A 193 10.92 28.87 -5.72
N HIS A 194 10.00 28.48 -6.60
CA HIS A 194 10.37 27.93 -7.88
C HIS A 194 10.83 29.06 -8.83
N PRO A 195 12.00 28.98 -9.48
CA PRO A 195 12.54 30.06 -10.32
C PRO A 195 11.72 30.40 -11.56
N ILE A 196 10.82 29.49 -11.99
CA ILE A 196 10.04 29.64 -13.23
C ILE A 196 8.80 30.54 -13.05
N LEU A 197 8.58 31.10 -11.85
CA LEU A 197 7.48 32.06 -11.60
C LEU A 197 7.93 33.53 -11.63
N ARG A 198 8.81 33.89 -12.57
CA ARG A 198 9.08 35.28 -12.94
C ARG A 198 8.32 35.67 -14.20
#